data_AF-A0A9P6VNJ1-F1
#
_entry.id   AF-A0A9P6VNJ1-F1
#
_cell.length_a   1.000
_cell.length_b   1.000
_cell.length_c   1.000
_cell.angle_alpha   90.00
_cell.angle_beta   90.00
_cell.angle_gamma   90.00
#
_symmetry.space_group_name_H-M   'P 1'
#
loop_
_entity.id
_entity.type
_entity.pdbx_description
1 polymer ?
#
loop_
_entity_poly.entity_id
_entity_poly.type
_entity_poly.pdbx_seq_one_letter_code
_entity_poly.pdbx_strand_id
1 'polypeptide(L)'
;MTSTLFGPSSDVEEFSKVLQSSRRVLALCGAGLSAASGLDTFRGAGGMWRNHQATTLATPDAFRADPGLVWLFYSYRRHRALQARPNAGHVALVKLAERMPDFITLTQNVDGLSQRANHPREQLKLLHGTLFDIKCFNSSCNYVEQDNYNDPYHPILAIHSAEDDRLAAAKKAADSSTPDRIANMESATTSQTPEGTTRIDPADLPHCPKCKTGLLRPGVVWFGEGLPADTLSEIDEWMDRGKVDLIMVIGTTATVWPAAGYVEDARARGARVCVVNMDSAELGAAGQLQTGDFLFEGDASKILPELVKSVAGDVESEWQRYLLGLEGDER
;
A
#
# COMPACT_ATOMS: atom_id res chain seq x y z
N MET A 1 -9.47 12.45 -41.57
CA MET A 1 -8.03 12.24 -41.27
C MET A 1 -7.91 12.13 -39.77
N THR A 2 -7.97 10.92 -39.23
CA THR A 2 -7.84 10.66 -37.79
C THR A 2 -6.37 10.80 -37.41
N SER A 3 -6.07 11.81 -36.60
CA SER A 3 -4.78 11.97 -35.94
C SER A 3 -4.56 10.76 -35.04
N THR A 4 -3.74 9.80 -35.47
CA THR A 4 -3.24 8.72 -34.62
C THR A 4 -2.33 9.38 -33.58
N LEU A 5 -2.88 9.67 -32.39
CA LEU A 5 -2.07 10.17 -31.28
C LEU A 5 -1.10 9.05 -30.89
N PHE A 6 0.19 9.29 -31.12
CA PHE A 6 1.28 8.43 -30.68
C PHE A 6 1.45 8.63 -29.17
N GLY A 7 0.78 7.82 -28.35
CA GLY A 7 0.89 7.86 -26.89
C GLY A 7 -0.17 7.00 -26.20
N PRO A 8 -0.11 6.86 -24.87
CA PRO A 8 -1.19 6.25 -24.11
C PRO A 8 -2.47 7.08 -24.21
N SER A 9 -3.62 6.40 -24.19
CA SER A 9 -4.94 7.01 -24.18
C SER A 9 -5.33 7.43 -22.76
N SER A 10 -6.01 8.57 -22.63
CA SER A 10 -6.66 9.01 -21.39
C SER A 10 -8.19 9.02 -21.53
N ASP A 11 -8.71 8.28 -22.52
CA ASP A 11 -10.14 8.20 -22.81
C ASP A 11 -10.81 7.11 -21.96
N VAL A 12 -11.71 7.54 -21.06
CA VAL A 12 -12.46 6.67 -20.15
C VAL A 12 -13.40 5.72 -20.92
N GLU A 13 -13.99 6.15 -22.05
CA GLU A 13 -14.86 5.30 -22.85
C GLU A 13 -14.06 4.22 -23.58
N GLU A 14 -12.88 4.55 -24.08
CA GLU A 14 -11.97 3.57 -24.68
C GLU A 14 -11.52 2.54 -23.63
N PHE A 15 -11.10 3.00 -22.46
CA PHE A 15 -10.76 2.12 -21.34
C PHE A 15 -11.95 1.22 -20.95
N SER A 16 -13.15 1.79 -20.85
CA SER A 16 -14.37 1.04 -20.49
C SER A 16 -14.64 -0.12 -21.44
N LYS A 17 -14.45 0.07 -22.76
CA LYS A 17 -14.61 -1.00 -23.76
C LYS A 17 -13.58 -2.12 -23.57
N VAL A 18 -12.35 -1.77 -23.21
CA VAL A 18 -11.30 -2.76 -22.88
C VAL A 18 -11.66 -3.53 -21.62
N LEU A 19 -12.03 -2.84 -20.55
CA LEU A 19 -12.37 -3.49 -19.28
C LEU A 19 -13.56 -4.43 -19.46
N GLN A 20 -14.63 -4.02 -20.15
CA GLN A 20 -15.81 -4.85 -20.42
C GLN A 20 -15.52 -6.11 -21.24
N SER A 21 -14.53 -6.05 -22.14
CA SER A 21 -14.12 -7.19 -22.96
C SER A 21 -13.05 -8.06 -22.29
N SER A 22 -12.43 -7.58 -21.22
CA SER A 22 -11.41 -8.29 -20.46
C SER A 22 -12.01 -9.40 -19.61
N ARG A 23 -11.31 -10.51 -19.49
CA ARG A 23 -11.67 -11.63 -18.61
C ARG A 23 -10.69 -11.77 -17.47
N ARG A 24 -9.40 -11.55 -17.75
CA ARG A 24 -8.30 -11.72 -16.80
C ARG A 24 -7.61 -10.41 -16.57
N VAL A 25 -7.84 -9.82 -15.39
CA VAL A 25 -7.40 -8.46 -15.07
C VAL A 25 -6.56 -8.47 -13.79
N LEU A 26 -5.42 -7.81 -13.86
CA LEU A 26 -4.47 -7.69 -12.76
C LEU A 26 -4.45 -6.24 -12.26
N ALA A 27 -4.62 -6.00 -10.97
CA ALA A 27 -4.34 -4.69 -10.37
C ALA A 27 -3.06 -4.76 -9.55
N LEU A 28 -2.13 -3.83 -9.78
CA LEU A 28 -0.92 -3.65 -8.97
C LEU A 28 -1.00 -2.30 -8.24
N CYS A 29 -1.20 -2.35 -6.93
CA CYS A 29 -1.41 -1.18 -6.09
C CYS A 29 -0.17 -0.84 -5.26
N GLY A 30 0.04 0.45 -5.02
CA GLY A 30 0.99 0.94 -4.02
C GLY A 30 0.48 2.13 -3.24
N ALA A 31 1.38 2.83 -2.56
CA ALA A 31 1.03 3.75 -1.48
C ALA A 31 0.16 4.93 -1.93
N GLY A 32 0.21 5.31 -3.21
CA GLY A 32 -0.62 6.36 -3.79
C GLY A 32 -2.13 6.04 -3.73
N LEU A 33 -2.53 4.76 -3.72
CA LEU A 33 -3.93 4.37 -3.50
C LEU A 33 -4.43 4.80 -2.11
N SER A 34 -3.56 4.75 -1.10
CA SER A 34 -3.88 5.06 0.29
C SER A 34 -3.64 6.53 0.66
N ALA A 35 -3.07 7.34 -0.25
CA ALA A 35 -2.76 8.74 0.01
C ALA A 35 -4.02 9.56 0.32
N ALA A 36 -5.11 9.35 -0.43
CA ALA A 36 -6.41 9.99 -0.20
C ALA A 36 -7.07 9.59 1.14
N SER A 37 -6.56 8.52 1.78
CA SER A 37 -6.97 8.11 3.12
C SER A 37 -6.17 8.78 4.24
N GLY A 38 -5.30 9.74 3.91
CA GLY A 38 -4.47 10.50 4.86
C GLY A 38 -3.21 9.76 5.33
N LEU A 39 -2.83 8.70 4.64
CA LEU A 39 -1.61 7.93 4.89
C LEU A 39 -0.45 8.45 4.03
N ASP A 40 0.73 8.49 4.64
CA ASP A 40 1.94 8.91 3.94
C ASP A 40 2.36 7.90 2.88
N THR A 41 2.83 8.42 1.74
CA THR A 41 3.54 7.60 0.76
C THR A 41 5.03 7.55 1.13
N PHE A 42 5.75 6.52 0.67
CA PHE A 42 7.20 6.41 0.90
C PHE A 42 8.05 7.42 0.10
N ARG A 43 7.44 8.42 -0.54
CA ARG A 43 8.12 9.46 -1.33
C ARG A 43 8.12 10.80 -0.60
N GLY A 44 9.13 11.62 -0.91
CA GLY A 44 9.27 12.96 -0.35
C GLY A 44 9.27 12.95 1.18
N ALA A 45 8.61 13.94 1.79
CA ALA A 45 8.53 14.06 3.25
C ALA A 45 7.84 12.85 3.93
N GLY A 46 6.98 12.11 3.22
CA GLY A 46 6.27 10.93 3.76
C GLY A 46 7.16 9.69 3.96
N GLY A 47 8.35 9.66 3.36
CA GLY A 47 9.34 8.60 3.55
C GLY A 47 10.13 8.69 4.87
N MET A 48 9.91 9.74 5.66
CA MET A 48 10.64 10.01 6.90
C MET A 48 9.75 9.73 8.12
N TRP A 49 10.33 9.14 9.16
CA TRP A 49 9.75 9.08 10.50
C TRP A 49 10.78 9.54 11.51
N ARG A 50 10.46 10.60 12.26
CA ARG A 50 11.45 11.38 13.04
C ARG A 50 12.60 11.80 12.12
N ASN A 51 13.84 11.48 12.50
CA ASN A 51 15.04 11.76 11.72
C ASN A 51 15.51 10.54 10.90
N HIS A 52 14.67 9.50 10.76
CA HIS A 52 15.01 8.26 10.06
C HIS A 52 14.24 8.13 8.75
N GLN A 53 14.92 7.68 7.70
CA GLN A 53 14.24 7.18 6.50
C GLN A 53 13.56 5.85 6.84
N ALA A 54 12.29 5.69 6.49
CA ALA A 54 11.51 4.48 6.77
C ALA A 54 12.20 3.19 6.28
N THR A 55 12.92 3.27 5.15
CA THR A 55 13.68 2.17 4.57
C THR A 55 14.83 1.70 5.45
N THR A 56 15.39 2.55 6.31
CA THR A 56 16.47 2.19 7.24
C THR A 56 15.96 1.43 8.45
N LEU A 57 14.71 1.66 8.87
CA LEU A 57 14.09 0.98 10.02
C LEU A 57 13.37 -0.32 9.62
N ALA A 58 12.93 -0.43 8.37
CA ALA A 58 12.27 -1.63 7.84
C ALA A 58 13.28 -2.68 7.35
N THR A 59 14.25 -3.07 8.19
CA THR A 59 15.28 -4.08 7.88
C THR A 59 15.47 -5.08 9.03
N PRO A 60 15.89 -6.34 8.75
CA PRO A 60 16.24 -7.29 9.80
C PRO A 60 17.40 -6.81 10.68
N ASP A 61 18.36 -6.09 10.11
CA ASP A 61 19.52 -5.58 10.83
C ASP A 61 19.15 -4.45 11.80
N ALA A 62 18.26 -3.54 11.39
CA ALA A 62 17.72 -2.53 12.30
C ALA A 62 16.99 -3.16 13.49
N PHE A 63 16.20 -4.22 13.27
CA PHE A 63 15.51 -4.90 14.35
C PHE A 63 16.45 -5.67 15.28
N ARG A 64 17.55 -6.23 14.77
CA ARG A 64 18.59 -6.84 15.62
C ARG A 64 19.32 -5.79 16.45
N ALA A 65 19.57 -4.61 15.88
CA ALA A 65 20.29 -3.54 16.54
C ALA A 65 19.44 -2.84 17.61
N ASP A 66 18.20 -2.49 17.30
CA ASP A 66 17.27 -1.82 18.21
C ASP A 66 15.81 -2.21 17.91
N PRO A 67 15.34 -3.35 18.45
CA PRO A 67 13.97 -3.81 18.21
C PRO A 67 12.93 -2.88 18.84
N GLY A 68 13.29 -2.12 19.88
CA GLY A 68 12.41 -1.16 20.53
C GLY A 68 12.10 0.02 19.61
N LEU A 69 13.13 0.61 19.00
CA LEU A 69 12.99 1.70 18.02
C LEU A 69 12.15 1.27 16.81
N VAL A 70 12.41 0.08 16.26
CA VAL A 70 11.65 -0.46 15.13
C VAL A 70 10.20 -0.70 15.52
N TRP A 71 9.93 -1.23 16.72
CA TRP A 71 8.54 -1.37 17.19
C TRP A 71 7.84 -0.03 17.37
N LEU A 72 8.51 1.02 17.89
CA LEU A 72 7.91 2.36 17.99
C LEU A 72 7.53 2.91 16.60
N PHE A 73 8.41 2.73 15.61
CA PHE A 73 8.13 3.09 14.21
C PHE A 73 6.87 2.37 13.68
N TYR A 74 6.77 1.06 13.94
CA TYR A 74 5.61 0.28 13.47
C TYR A 74 4.33 0.52 14.27
N SER A 75 4.42 0.79 15.58
CA SER A 75 3.27 1.19 16.40
C SER A 75 2.67 2.49 15.91
N TYR A 76 3.49 3.50 15.61
CA TYR A 76 3.03 4.73 14.97
C TYR A 76 2.28 4.45 13.66
N ARG A 77 2.85 3.62 12.79
CA ARG A 77 2.22 3.28 11.50
C ARG A 77 0.92 2.50 11.66
N ARG A 78 0.86 1.55 12.60
CA ARG A 78 -0.37 0.81 12.96
C ARG A 78 -1.46 1.75 13.45
N HIS A 79 -1.14 2.64 14.39
CA HIS A 79 -2.06 3.63 14.93
C HIS A 79 -2.63 4.54 13.83
N ARG A 80 -1.77 5.07 12.95
CA ARG A 80 -2.19 5.90 11.82
C ARG A 80 -3.04 5.12 10.82
N ALA A 81 -2.69 3.88 10.49
CA ALA A 81 -3.45 3.03 9.59
C ALA A 81 -4.85 2.70 10.14
N LEU A 82 -4.99 2.49 11.45
CA LEU A 82 -6.28 2.24 12.11
C LEU A 82 -7.19 3.48 12.14
N GLN A 83 -6.61 4.68 12.25
CA GLN A 83 -7.35 5.93 12.14
C GLN A 83 -7.81 6.23 10.71
N ALA A 84 -7.06 5.78 9.71
CA ALA A 84 -7.43 5.89 8.31
C ALA A 84 -8.63 4.97 7.99
N ARG A 85 -9.39 5.36 6.97
CA ARG A 85 -10.46 4.54 6.39
C ARG A 85 -10.10 4.19 4.95
N PRO A 86 -10.59 3.07 4.41
CA PRO A 86 -10.60 2.87 2.96
C PRO A 86 -11.18 4.10 2.24
N ASN A 87 -10.90 4.24 0.95
CA ASN A 87 -11.48 5.30 0.13
C ASN A 87 -12.21 4.70 -1.08
N ALA A 88 -12.87 5.54 -1.88
CA ALA A 88 -13.64 5.08 -3.04
C ALA A 88 -12.80 4.28 -4.07
N GLY A 89 -11.49 4.51 -4.14
CA GLY A 89 -10.58 3.70 -4.97
C GLY A 89 -10.44 2.26 -4.47
N HIS A 90 -10.37 2.06 -3.16
CA HIS A 90 -10.36 0.71 -2.57
C HIS A 90 -11.69 -0.01 -2.86
N VAL A 91 -12.81 0.69 -2.67
CA VAL A 91 -14.15 0.13 -2.92
C VAL A 91 -14.37 -0.18 -4.40
N ALA A 92 -13.85 0.64 -5.31
CA ALA A 92 -13.88 0.36 -6.75
C ALA A 92 -13.20 -0.98 -7.07
N LEU A 93 -12.05 -1.28 -6.46
CA LEU A 93 -11.37 -2.57 -6.64
C LEU A 93 -12.17 -3.74 -6.06
N VAL A 94 -12.79 -3.56 -4.88
CA VAL A 94 -13.68 -4.58 -4.27
C VAL A 94 -14.84 -4.90 -5.21
N LYS A 95 -15.52 -3.87 -5.74
CA LYS A 95 -16.65 -4.06 -6.65
C LYS A 95 -16.24 -4.66 -7.99
N LEU A 96 -15.04 -4.34 -8.48
CA LEU A 96 -14.50 -5.00 -9.66
C LEU A 96 -14.25 -6.49 -9.38
N ALA A 97 -13.67 -6.82 -8.23
CA ALA A 97 -13.39 -8.17 -7.78
C ALA A 97 -14.68 -9.03 -7.67
N GLU A 98 -15.73 -8.48 -7.06
CA GLU A 98 -17.07 -9.10 -6.96
C GLU A 98 -17.68 -9.44 -8.33
N ARG A 99 -17.36 -8.66 -9.38
CA ARG A 99 -17.94 -8.80 -10.73
C ARG A 99 -17.07 -9.62 -11.67
N MET A 100 -15.78 -9.74 -11.39
CA MET A 100 -14.80 -10.41 -12.25
C MET A 100 -14.13 -11.55 -11.48
N PRO A 101 -14.57 -12.80 -11.65
CA PRO A 101 -14.00 -13.94 -10.92
C PRO A 101 -12.49 -14.13 -11.11
N ASP A 102 -11.95 -13.79 -12.29
CA ASP A 102 -10.52 -13.89 -12.60
C ASP A 102 -9.82 -12.51 -12.57
N PHE A 103 -10.29 -11.62 -11.68
CA PHE A 103 -9.58 -10.42 -11.27
C PHE A 103 -8.72 -10.70 -10.03
N ILE A 104 -7.49 -10.18 -10.00
CA ILE A 104 -6.61 -10.28 -8.84
C ILE A 104 -5.94 -8.93 -8.57
N THR A 105 -5.89 -8.54 -7.30
CA THR A 105 -5.20 -7.35 -6.81
C THR A 105 -3.94 -7.75 -6.07
N LEU A 106 -2.79 -7.31 -6.55
CA LEU A 106 -1.51 -7.35 -5.85
C LEU A 106 -1.30 -6.00 -5.18
N THR A 107 -1.15 -5.98 -3.87
CA THR A 107 -0.89 -4.75 -3.12
C THR A 107 0.51 -4.77 -2.52
N GLN A 108 1.26 -3.70 -2.76
CA GLN A 108 2.51 -3.41 -2.07
C GLN A 108 2.26 -2.77 -0.70
N ASN A 109 1.02 -2.32 -0.43
CA ASN A 109 0.66 -1.65 0.80
C ASN A 109 0.52 -2.65 1.93
N VAL A 110 0.94 -2.20 3.12
CA VAL A 110 0.86 -2.96 4.37
C VAL A 110 -0.15 -2.35 5.35
N ASP A 111 -0.86 -1.30 4.93
CA ASP A 111 -1.76 -0.50 5.76
C ASP A 111 -3.09 -1.15 6.11
N GLY A 112 -3.40 -2.31 5.53
CA GLY A 112 -4.63 -3.07 5.76
C GLY A 112 -5.91 -2.43 5.22
N LEU A 113 -5.84 -1.34 4.44
CA LEU A 113 -7.04 -0.67 3.93
C LEU A 113 -7.78 -1.53 2.91
N SER A 114 -7.08 -2.25 2.03
CA SER A 114 -7.72 -3.19 1.09
C SER A 114 -8.47 -4.31 1.83
N GLN A 115 -7.88 -4.87 2.89
CA GLN A 115 -8.55 -5.87 3.72
C GLN A 115 -9.78 -5.28 4.42
N ARG A 116 -9.65 -4.09 5.03
CA ARG A 116 -10.74 -3.42 5.74
C ARG A 116 -11.85 -2.92 4.81
N ALA A 117 -11.56 -2.72 3.53
CA ALA A 117 -12.54 -2.48 2.48
C ALA A 117 -13.35 -3.74 2.11
N ASN A 118 -13.08 -4.88 2.75
CA ASN A 118 -13.65 -6.19 2.44
C ASN A 118 -13.32 -6.70 1.03
N HIS A 119 -12.11 -6.43 0.55
CA HIS A 119 -11.66 -7.02 -0.71
C HIS A 119 -11.60 -8.56 -0.57
N PRO A 120 -12.18 -9.34 -1.50
CA PRO A 120 -12.17 -10.80 -1.43
C PRO A 120 -10.75 -11.34 -1.25
N ARG A 121 -10.54 -12.18 -0.24
CA ARG A 121 -9.21 -12.64 0.22
C ARG A 121 -8.50 -13.47 -0.85
N GLU A 122 -9.26 -14.29 -1.57
CA GLU A 122 -8.79 -15.12 -2.67
C GLU A 122 -8.30 -14.30 -3.88
N GLN A 123 -8.81 -13.08 -4.03
CA GLN A 123 -8.43 -12.13 -5.09
C GLN A 123 -7.48 -11.02 -4.61
N LEU A 124 -7.03 -11.02 -3.34
CA LEU A 124 -6.09 -10.03 -2.79
C LEU A 124 -4.78 -10.68 -2.36
N LYS A 125 -3.65 -10.21 -2.92
CA LYS A 125 -2.32 -10.71 -2.60
C LYS A 125 -1.47 -9.62 -1.96
N LEU A 126 -1.04 -9.87 -0.73
CA LEU A 126 -0.26 -8.94 0.09
C LEU A 126 1.23 -9.15 -0.15
N LEU A 127 1.79 -8.49 -1.17
CA LEU A 127 3.18 -8.70 -1.59
C LEU A 127 4.17 -8.45 -0.44
N HIS A 128 3.90 -7.45 0.40
CA HIS A 128 4.75 -7.08 1.52
C HIS A 128 4.17 -7.43 2.89
N GLY A 129 3.20 -8.35 2.93
CA GLY A 129 2.48 -8.70 4.15
C GLY A 129 1.59 -7.57 4.66
N THR A 130 1.40 -7.47 5.98
CA THR A 130 0.50 -6.49 6.60
C THR A 130 1.03 -6.01 7.95
N LEU A 131 0.73 -4.76 8.31
CA LEU A 131 1.01 -4.19 9.63
C LEU A 131 0.26 -4.92 10.76
N PHE A 132 -0.82 -5.63 10.42
CA PHE A 132 -1.74 -6.23 11.39
C PHE A 132 -1.47 -7.69 11.71
N ASP A 133 -0.56 -8.32 10.98
CA ASP A 133 -0.02 -9.62 11.39
C ASP A 133 1.16 -9.38 12.32
N ILE A 134 1.36 -10.29 13.27
CA ILE A 134 2.52 -10.30 14.17
C ILE A 134 3.19 -11.67 14.05
N LYS A 135 4.49 -11.70 13.70
CA LYS A 135 5.24 -12.94 13.52
C LYS A 135 6.44 -13.03 14.46
N CYS A 136 6.88 -14.25 14.73
CA CYS A 136 8.14 -14.46 15.45
C CYS A 136 9.33 -14.08 14.57
N PHE A 137 10.31 -13.36 15.13
CA PHE A 137 11.55 -13.03 14.44
C PHE A 137 12.56 -14.19 14.42
N ASN A 138 12.35 -15.24 15.23
CA ASN A 138 13.17 -16.44 15.20
C ASN A 138 12.83 -17.26 13.94
N SER A 139 13.80 -17.41 13.03
CA SER A 139 13.63 -18.12 11.76
C SER A 139 13.25 -19.60 11.90
N SER A 140 13.52 -20.22 13.05
CA SER A 140 13.12 -21.61 13.34
C SER A 140 11.70 -21.73 13.92
N CYS A 141 10.98 -20.62 14.09
CA CYS A 141 9.64 -20.57 14.66
C CYS A 141 8.64 -19.99 13.65
N ASN A 142 7.61 -20.77 13.31
CA ASN A 142 6.55 -20.35 12.38
C ASN A 142 5.33 -19.72 13.08
N TYR A 143 5.51 -19.11 14.25
CA TYR A 143 4.40 -18.44 14.93
C TYR A 143 4.01 -17.16 14.17
N VAL A 144 2.73 -17.07 13.84
CA VAL A 144 2.08 -15.89 13.28
C VAL A 144 0.73 -15.72 13.98
N GLU A 145 0.47 -14.51 14.45
CA GLU A 145 -0.84 -14.02 14.88
C GLU A 145 -1.38 -13.17 13.74
N GLN A 146 -2.53 -13.55 13.18
CA GLN A 146 -3.15 -12.86 12.05
C GLN A 146 -4.20 -11.86 12.53
N ASP A 147 -4.41 -10.81 11.74
CA ASP A 147 -5.52 -9.87 11.93
C ASP A 147 -5.54 -9.20 13.34
N ASN A 148 -4.36 -8.94 13.92
CA ASN A 148 -4.25 -8.19 15.17
C ASN A 148 -4.39 -6.69 14.92
N TYR A 149 -5.61 -6.20 15.14
CA TYR A 149 -5.97 -4.78 15.08
C TYR A 149 -5.92 -4.06 16.44
N ASN A 150 -5.31 -4.66 17.47
CA ASN A 150 -5.17 -4.02 18.78
C ASN A 150 -4.25 -2.78 18.68
N ASP A 151 -4.67 -1.70 19.31
CA ASP A 151 -3.92 -0.44 19.37
C ASP A 151 -3.98 0.17 20.78
N PRO A 152 -2.86 0.13 21.53
CA PRO A 152 -1.57 -0.42 21.14
C PRO A 152 -1.59 -1.96 21.02
N TYR A 153 -0.66 -2.52 20.24
CA TYR A 153 -0.47 -3.98 20.22
C TYR A 153 -0.06 -4.54 21.60
N HIS A 154 0.85 -3.82 22.28
CA HIS A 154 1.34 -4.16 23.62
C HIS A 154 1.45 -2.88 24.44
N PRO A 155 1.14 -2.88 25.76
CA PRO A 155 1.16 -1.67 26.58
C PRO A 155 2.47 -0.89 26.53
N ILE A 156 3.64 -1.57 26.50
CA ILE A 156 4.94 -0.87 26.42
C ILE A 156 5.17 -0.15 25.09
N LEU A 157 4.39 -0.51 24.08
CA LEU A 157 4.45 0.05 22.73
C LEU A 157 3.39 1.14 22.52
N ALA A 158 2.65 1.53 23.56
CA ALA A 158 1.71 2.63 23.44
C ALA A 158 2.43 3.92 23.10
N ILE A 159 1.77 4.68 22.23
CA ILE A 159 2.22 5.99 21.79
C ILE A 159 1.96 6.94 22.94
N HIS A 160 3.02 7.24 23.71
CA HIS A 160 2.95 8.03 24.94
C HIS A 160 3.66 9.38 24.85
N SER A 161 4.36 9.69 23.74
CA SER A 161 5.23 10.85 23.70
C SER A 161 4.56 12.07 23.05
N ALA A 162 4.75 13.23 23.66
CA ALA A 162 4.43 14.53 23.07
C ALA A 162 5.17 14.77 21.73
N GLU A 163 6.20 13.98 21.41
CA GLU A 163 6.89 14.02 20.12
C GLU A 163 6.10 13.33 19.01
N ASP A 164 5.39 12.23 19.31
CA ASP A 164 4.51 11.56 18.36
C ASP A 164 3.27 12.43 18.06
N ASP A 165 2.78 13.17 19.08
CA ASP A 165 1.76 14.21 18.92
C ASP A 165 2.28 15.42 18.11
N ARG A 166 3.54 15.84 18.30
CA ARG A 166 4.17 16.92 17.52
C ARG A 166 4.34 16.54 16.05
N LEU A 167 4.70 15.30 15.74
CA LEU A 167 4.75 14.79 14.36
C LEU A 167 3.35 14.81 13.71
N ALA A 168 2.31 14.45 14.46
CA ALA A 168 0.93 14.54 14.00
C ALA A 168 0.46 16.01 13.82
N ALA A 169 0.85 16.92 14.72
CA ALA A 169 0.45 18.33 14.71
C ALA A 169 1.21 19.18 13.67
N ALA A 170 2.52 18.98 13.49
CA ALA A 170 3.32 19.65 12.47
C ALA A 170 2.80 19.31 11.05
N LYS A 171 2.32 18.08 10.87
CA LYS A 171 1.69 17.63 9.62
C LYS A 171 0.35 18.32 9.37
N LYS A 172 -0.49 18.48 10.40
CA LYS A 172 -1.75 19.23 10.31
C LYS A 172 -1.54 20.70 9.90
N ALA A 173 -0.39 21.28 10.26
CA ALA A 173 0.01 22.62 9.83
C ALA A 173 0.52 22.66 8.38
N ALA A 174 1.30 21.66 7.94
CA ALA A 174 1.82 21.57 6.58
C ALA A 174 0.72 21.35 5.52
N ASP A 175 -0.29 20.52 5.83
CA ASP A 175 -1.45 20.29 4.95
C ASP A 175 -2.38 21.53 4.82
N SER A 176 -2.16 22.56 5.66
CA SER A 176 -3.00 23.78 5.69
C SER A 176 -2.35 24.99 4.99
N SER A 177 -1.11 24.87 4.51
CA SER A 177 -0.37 25.96 3.88
C SER A 177 -0.30 25.82 2.36
N THR A 178 -0.61 26.91 1.64
CA THR A 178 -0.41 27.05 0.19
C THR A 178 1.08 26.97 -0.22
N PRO A 179 1.41 26.65 -1.50
CA PRO A 179 2.74 26.16 -1.91
C PRO A 179 3.90 27.15 -1.84
N ASP A 180 3.69 28.42 -1.49
CA ASP A 180 4.73 29.44 -1.50
C ASP A 180 5.27 29.69 -0.09
N ARG A 181 6.19 28.81 0.36
CA ARG A 181 7.27 29.10 1.33
C ARG A 181 8.11 27.85 1.63
N ILE A 182 8.76 27.28 0.61
CA ILE A 182 9.90 26.37 0.82
C ILE A 182 11.14 27.06 0.24
N ALA A 183 11.66 28.04 0.97
CA ALA A 183 12.97 28.62 0.74
C ALA A 183 13.49 29.15 2.08
N ASN A 184 14.06 28.24 2.87
CA ASN A 184 15.11 28.46 3.87
C ASN A 184 15.07 27.33 4.90
N MET A 185 15.69 26.20 4.54
CA MET A 185 16.13 25.23 5.55
C MET A 185 17.45 24.61 5.12
N GLU A 186 18.45 25.46 4.91
CA GLU A 186 19.85 25.07 4.91
C GLU A 186 20.51 25.54 6.21
N SER A 187 21.39 24.69 6.73
CA SER A 187 22.19 24.82 7.96
C SER A 187 21.49 24.39 9.26
N ALA A 188 21.65 23.10 9.58
CA ALA A 188 21.86 22.62 10.94
C ALA A 188 22.64 21.29 10.90
N THR A 189 23.92 21.37 10.54
CA THR A 189 24.90 20.33 10.89
C THR A 189 25.22 20.44 12.37
N THR A 190 24.51 19.68 13.21
CA THR A 190 24.94 19.39 14.58
C THR A 190 24.73 17.92 14.88
N SER A 191 25.85 17.22 15.02
CA SER A 191 25.99 15.86 15.51
C SER A 191 25.65 15.79 17.01
N GLN A 192 24.36 15.86 17.33
CA GLN A 192 23.83 15.58 18.66
C GLN A 192 22.67 14.61 18.50
N THR A 193 22.81 13.39 19.02
CA THR A 193 21.70 12.47 19.24
C THR A 193 20.64 13.21 20.07
N PRO A 194 19.40 13.37 19.58
CA PRO A 194 18.38 14.11 20.31
C PRO A 194 18.10 13.43 21.65
N GLU A 195 18.24 14.17 22.75
CA GLU A 195 17.69 13.79 24.05
C GLU A 195 16.17 13.65 23.92
N GLY A 196 15.63 12.43 24.08
CA GLY A 196 14.17 12.23 24.14
C GLY A 196 13.62 10.93 23.57
N THR A 197 14.38 10.15 22.78
CA THR A 197 13.84 8.90 22.24
C THR A 197 13.68 7.86 23.34
N THR A 198 12.44 7.50 23.69
CA THR A 198 12.13 6.38 24.60
C THR A 198 12.84 5.12 24.11
N ARG A 199 13.87 4.69 24.84
CA ARG A 199 14.55 3.41 24.59
C ARG A 199 13.81 2.31 25.35
N ILE A 200 13.35 1.29 24.63
CA ILE A 200 12.66 0.13 25.22
C ILE A 200 13.68 -1.01 25.33
N ASP A 201 13.80 -1.61 26.52
CA ASP A 201 14.64 -2.79 26.70
C ASP A 201 14.04 -3.97 25.90
N PRO A 202 14.84 -4.68 25.08
CA PRO A 202 14.36 -5.89 24.41
C PRO A 202 13.70 -6.92 25.33
N ALA A 203 14.09 -7.00 26.61
CA ALA A 203 13.47 -7.91 27.58
C ALA A 203 11.99 -7.60 27.84
N ASP A 204 11.59 -6.33 27.71
CA ASP A 204 10.22 -5.88 27.97
C ASP A 204 9.34 -5.92 26.71
N LEU A 205 9.92 -6.20 25.53
CA LEU A 205 9.20 -6.35 24.28
C LEU A 205 8.39 -7.65 24.25
N PRO A 206 7.31 -7.71 23.45
CA PRO A 206 6.48 -8.91 23.34
C PRO A 206 7.29 -10.09 22.78
N HIS A 207 7.38 -11.16 23.58
CA HIS A 207 8.05 -12.40 23.22
C HIS A 207 7.06 -13.41 22.62
N CYS A 208 7.56 -14.26 21.74
CA CYS A 208 6.76 -15.25 21.06
C CYS A 208 6.18 -16.26 22.05
N PRO A 209 4.85 -16.45 22.10
CA PRO A 209 4.24 -17.39 23.03
C PRO A 209 4.54 -18.85 22.67
N LYS A 210 5.00 -19.14 21.44
CA LYS A 210 5.35 -20.49 20.98
C LYS A 210 6.76 -20.91 21.39
N CYS A 211 7.79 -20.17 20.94
CA CYS A 211 9.19 -20.55 21.22
C CYS A 211 9.79 -19.91 22.48
N LYS A 212 9.07 -18.94 23.09
CA LYS A 212 9.44 -18.17 24.30
C LYS A 212 10.74 -17.35 24.23
N THR A 213 11.53 -17.55 23.19
CA THR A 213 12.88 -16.99 23.03
C THR A 213 12.96 -15.93 21.94
N GLY A 214 12.12 -16.03 20.91
CA GLY A 214 12.10 -15.05 19.83
C GLY A 214 11.23 -13.85 20.18
N LEU A 215 11.72 -12.65 19.87
CA LEU A 215 10.90 -11.44 19.87
C LEU A 215 9.82 -11.54 18.78
N LEU A 216 8.65 -10.96 19.05
CA LEU A 216 7.64 -10.72 18.04
C LEU A 216 7.99 -9.47 17.24
N ARG A 217 7.56 -9.43 15.98
CA ARG A 217 7.69 -8.30 15.07
C ARG A 217 6.44 -8.17 14.19
N PRO A 218 6.23 -7.01 13.55
CA PRO A 218 5.21 -6.87 12.52
C PRO A 218 5.40 -7.87 11.37
N GLY A 219 4.29 -8.37 10.84
CA GLY A 219 4.16 -9.30 9.72
C GLY A 219 4.40 -8.66 8.35
N VAL A 220 5.17 -7.58 8.32
CA VAL A 220 5.61 -6.89 7.10
C VAL A 220 6.88 -7.55 6.57
N VAL A 221 7.04 -7.58 5.24
CA VAL A 221 8.30 -7.93 4.58
C VAL A 221 9.26 -6.75 4.67
N TRP A 222 10.45 -6.98 5.22
CA TRP A 222 11.49 -5.96 5.32
C TRP A 222 12.40 -5.94 4.09
N PHE A 223 13.06 -4.80 3.87
CA PHE A 223 14.11 -4.73 2.86
C PHE A 223 15.22 -5.73 3.21
N GLY A 224 15.63 -6.51 2.19
CA GLY A 224 16.55 -7.63 2.35
C GLY A 224 15.88 -8.97 2.69
N GLU A 225 14.57 -9.01 2.95
CA GLU A 225 13.80 -10.25 3.04
C GLU A 225 13.20 -10.64 1.68
N GLY A 226 13.03 -11.95 1.46
CA GLY A 226 12.23 -12.44 0.34
C GLY A 226 10.74 -12.17 0.55
N LEU A 227 10.01 -11.97 -0.55
CA LEU A 227 8.53 -11.92 -0.50
C LEU A 227 7.97 -13.30 -0.07
N PRO A 228 6.71 -13.35 0.43
CA PRO A 228 6.11 -14.61 0.87
C PRO A 228 6.00 -15.60 -0.29
N ALA A 229 6.65 -16.76 -0.17
CA ALA A 229 6.76 -17.75 -1.24
C ALA A 229 5.40 -18.29 -1.70
N ASP A 230 4.49 -18.52 -0.76
CA ASP A 230 3.13 -18.99 -1.07
C ASP A 230 2.37 -17.94 -1.89
N THR A 231 2.49 -16.66 -1.52
CA THR A 231 1.89 -15.55 -2.27
C THR A 231 2.46 -15.44 -3.68
N LEU A 232 3.78 -15.57 -3.83
CA LEU A 232 4.42 -15.59 -5.16
C LEU A 232 3.93 -16.77 -6.00
N SER A 233 3.86 -17.96 -5.39
CA SER A 233 3.40 -19.18 -6.08
C SER A 233 1.97 -19.04 -6.57
N GLU A 234 1.07 -18.48 -5.77
CA GLU A 234 -0.32 -18.22 -6.18
C GLU A 234 -0.41 -17.20 -7.33
N ILE A 235 0.46 -16.19 -7.33
CA ILE A 235 0.52 -15.20 -8.42
C ILE A 235 1.06 -15.85 -9.69
N ASP A 236 2.14 -16.61 -9.60
CA ASP A 236 2.74 -17.30 -10.74
C ASP A 236 1.77 -18.31 -11.34
N GLU A 237 1.10 -19.10 -10.50
CA GLU A 237 0.02 -20.00 -10.91
C GLU A 237 -1.10 -19.25 -11.62
N TRP A 238 -1.51 -18.08 -11.12
CA TRP A 238 -2.48 -17.23 -11.80
C TRP A 238 -1.95 -16.77 -13.16
N MET A 239 -0.75 -16.18 -13.23
CA MET A 239 -0.15 -15.66 -14.46
C MET A 239 -0.01 -16.75 -15.54
N ASP A 240 0.34 -17.98 -15.14
CA ASP A 240 0.56 -19.11 -16.06
C ASP A 240 -0.71 -19.74 -16.64
N ARG A 241 -1.90 -19.42 -16.11
CA ARG A 241 -3.17 -19.95 -16.67
C ARG A 241 -3.45 -19.48 -18.10
N GLY A 242 -2.80 -18.43 -18.58
CA GLY A 242 -2.91 -17.99 -19.97
C GLY A 242 -2.76 -16.49 -20.15
N LYS A 243 -3.43 -15.97 -21.18
CA LYS A 243 -3.41 -14.54 -21.55
C LYS A 243 -3.87 -13.66 -20.39
N VAL A 244 -3.20 -12.54 -20.15
CA VAL A 244 -3.69 -11.45 -19.29
C VAL A 244 -4.20 -10.35 -20.21
N ASP A 245 -5.41 -9.85 -19.98
CA ASP A 245 -6.04 -8.88 -20.89
C ASP A 245 -5.68 -7.44 -20.54
N LEU A 246 -5.58 -7.15 -19.24
CA LEU A 246 -5.35 -5.81 -18.71
C LEU A 246 -4.56 -5.89 -17.40
N ILE A 247 -3.57 -5.01 -17.25
CA ILE A 247 -2.97 -4.69 -15.95
C ILE A 247 -3.24 -3.22 -15.61
N MET A 248 -3.73 -2.98 -14.40
CA MET A 248 -3.96 -1.65 -13.83
C MET A 248 -2.89 -1.36 -12.78
N VAL A 249 -2.00 -0.41 -13.02
CA VAL A 249 -0.95 0.02 -12.08
C VAL A 249 -1.42 1.30 -11.38
N ILE A 250 -1.61 1.22 -10.06
CA ILE A 250 -2.39 2.20 -9.30
C ILE A 250 -1.53 2.77 -8.16
N GLY A 251 -1.29 4.08 -8.20
CA GLY A 251 -0.62 4.81 -7.12
C GLY A 251 0.79 4.27 -6.82
N THR A 252 1.48 3.76 -7.83
CA THR A 252 2.83 3.22 -7.72
C THR A 252 3.56 3.39 -9.04
N THR A 253 4.88 3.55 -8.95
CA THR A 253 5.75 3.57 -10.13
C THR A 253 6.34 2.20 -10.41
N ALA A 254 5.95 1.18 -9.62
CA ALA A 254 6.41 -0.19 -9.73
C ALA A 254 7.94 -0.28 -9.89
N THR A 255 8.70 0.42 -9.02
CA THR A 255 10.18 0.45 -9.10
C THR A 255 10.86 -0.56 -8.19
N VAL A 256 10.12 -1.14 -7.25
CA VAL A 256 10.64 -2.12 -6.30
C VAL A 256 10.41 -3.52 -6.87
N TRP A 257 11.49 -4.26 -7.07
CA TRP A 257 11.41 -5.66 -7.46
C TRP A 257 10.99 -6.54 -6.27
N PRO A 258 10.18 -7.58 -6.48
CA PRO A 258 9.68 -8.10 -7.76
C PRO A 258 8.41 -7.44 -8.32
N ALA A 259 7.76 -6.54 -7.58
CA ALA A 259 6.50 -5.92 -8.00
C ALA A 259 6.58 -5.21 -9.38
N ALA A 260 7.75 -4.63 -9.68
CA ALA A 260 8.09 -4.06 -10.99
C ALA A 260 7.89 -5.04 -12.16
N GLY A 261 8.27 -6.30 -11.97
CA GLY A 261 8.27 -7.32 -13.03
C GLY A 261 6.88 -7.74 -13.50
N TYR A 262 5.86 -7.59 -12.66
CA TYR A 262 4.49 -8.00 -13.04
C TYR A 262 3.91 -7.17 -14.17
N VAL A 263 4.37 -5.92 -14.36
CA VAL A 263 3.96 -5.10 -15.51
C VAL A 263 4.50 -5.69 -16.81
N GLU A 264 5.78 -6.06 -16.83
CA GLU A 264 6.44 -6.64 -17.99
C GLU A 264 5.91 -8.04 -18.30
N ASP A 265 5.72 -8.90 -17.30
CA ASP A 265 5.18 -10.25 -17.47
C ASP A 265 3.73 -10.24 -17.95
N ALA A 266 2.87 -9.37 -17.38
CA ALA A 266 1.49 -9.22 -17.86
C ALA A 266 1.47 -8.75 -19.32
N ARG A 267 2.32 -7.79 -19.70
CA ARG A 267 2.44 -7.31 -21.08
C ARG A 267 2.91 -8.43 -22.02
N ALA A 268 3.90 -9.21 -21.61
CA ALA A 268 4.38 -10.37 -22.39
C ALA A 268 3.27 -11.41 -22.63
N ARG A 269 2.27 -11.45 -21.74
CA ARG A 269 1.06 -12.28 -21.84
C ARG A 269 -0.12 -11.60 -22.54
N GLY A 270 0.11 -10.45 -23.17
CA GLY A 270 -0.86 -9.74 -24.01
C GLY A 270 -1.69 -8.67 -23.30
N ALA A 271 -1.33 -8.27 -22.09
CA ALA A 271 -2.06 -7.24 -21.36
C ALA A 271 -1.84 -5.86 -21.98
N ARG A 272 -2.92 -5.09 -22.12
CA ARG A 272 -2.83 -3.63 -22.17
C ARG A 272 -2.45 -3.13 -20.78
N VAL A 273 -1.69 -2.05 -20.69
CA VAL A 273 -1.30 -1.44 -19.41
C VAL A 273 -2.13 -0.18 -19.20
N CYS A 274 -2.73 -0.06 -18.02
CA CYS A 274 -3.41 1.15 -17.56
C CYS A 274 -2.72 1.68 -16.31
N VAL A 275 -2.31 2.94 -16.33
CA VAL A 275 -1.65 3.58 -15.19
C VAL A 275 -2.54 4.67 -14.63
N VAL A 276 -2.77 4.63 -13.31
CA VAL A 276 -3.45 5.68 -12.55
C VAL A 276 -2.48 6.19 -11.50
N ASN A 277 -1.95 7.39 -11.69
CA ASN A 277 -0.96 7.97 -10.78
C ASN A 277 -1.04 9.50 -10.77
N MET A 278 -0.58 10.13 -9.69
CA MET A 278 -0.64 11.59 -9.53
C MET A 278 0.29 12.35 -10.47
N ASP A 279 1.41 11.74 -10.88
CA ASP A 279 2.46 12.37 -11.65
C ASP A 279 2.86 11.47 -12.83
N SER A 280 2.62 11.94 -14.06
CA SER A 280 3.01 11.24 -15.29
C SER A 280 4.51 11.29 -15.59
N ALA A 281 5.28 12.17 -14.94
CA ALA A 281 6.74 12.25 -15.11
C ALA A 281 7.48 11.13 -14.37
N GLU A 282 6.89 10.58 -13.31
CA GLU A 282 7.50 9.54 -12.47
C GLU A 282 6.70 8.23 -12.53
N LEU A 283 6.79 7.49 -13.64
CA LEU A 283 6.04 6.23 -13.81
C LEU A 283 6.89 4.96 -13.67
N GLY A 284 8.22 5.06 -13.64
CA GLY A 284 9.11 3.91 -13.47
C GLY A 284 8.88 2.80 -14.50
N ALA A 285 8.77 1.54 -14.07
CA ALA A 285 8.50 0.41 -14.95
C ALA A 285 7.12 0.53 -15.64
N ALA A 286 6.17 1.24 -15.02
CA ALA A 286 4.87 1.53 -15.61
C ALA A 286 4.91 2.62 -16.69
N GLY A 287 6.05 3.30 -16.87
CA GLY A 287 6.21 4.43 -17.80
C GLY A 287 6.50 4.04 -19.25
N GLN A 288 6.78 2.77 -19.54
CA GLN A 288 7.00 2.27 -20.91
C GLN A 288 5.67 2.05 -21.66
N LEU A 289 4.80 3.07 -21.65
CA LEU A 289 3.48 3.00 -22.26
C LEU A 289 3.57 3.11 -23.78
N GLN A 290 2.77 2.28 -24.45
CA GLN A 290 2.73 2.13 -25.90
C GLN A 290 1.38 2.59 -26.44
N THR A 291 1.24 2.66 -27.76
CA THR A 291 -0.07 2.86 -28.40
C THR A 291 -1.03 1.75 -27.97
N GLY A 292 -2.18 2.15 -27.45
CA GLY A 292 -3.17 1.23 -26.87
C GLY A 292 -3.03 1.05 -25.36
N ASP A 293 -1.99 1.56 -24.70
CA ASP A 293 -2.01 1.64 -23.24
C ASP A 293 -2.79 2.86 -22.75
N PHE A 294 -3.02 2.95 -21.45
CA PHE A 294 -3.76 4.03 -20.82
C PHE A 294 -2.96 4.73 -19.74
N LEU A 295 -3.14 6.05 -19.65
CA LEU A 295 -2.59 6.89 -18.60
C LEU A 295 -3.66 7.86 -18.11
N PHE A 296 -4.00 7.75 -16.83
CA PHE A 296 -4.89 8.66 -16.15
C PHE A 296 -4.13 9.35 -15.02
N GLU A 297 -3.84 10.63 -15.20
CA GLU A 297 -3.15 11.42 -14.18
C GLU A 297 -4.14 11.96 -13.15
N GLY A 298 -3.90 11.67 -11.87
CA GLY A 298 -4.66 12.21 -10.75
C GLY A 298 -4.94 11.22 -9.63
N ASP A 299 -5.87 11.61 -8.75
CA ASP A 299 -6.20 10.85 -7.54
C ASP A 299 -6.94 9.54 -7.89
N ALA A 300 -6.33 8.41 -7.54
CA ALA A 300 -6.91 7.09 -7.71
C ALA A 300 -8.28 6.93 -7.01
N SER A 301 -8.52 7.66 -5.92
CA SER A 301 -9.81 7.66 -5.22
C SER A 301 -10.95 8.28 -6.04
N LYS A 302 -10.62 9.10 -7.05
CA LYS A 302 -11.59 9.75 -7.95
C LYS A 302 -11.65 9.08 -9.30
N ILE A 303 -10.50 8.65 -9.82
CA ILE A 303 -10.39 8.06 -11.16
C ILE A 303 -10.94 6.64 -11.18
N LEU A 304 -10.58 5.79 -10.21
CA LEU A 304 -10.96 4.37 -10.25
C LEU A 304 -12.48 4.15 -10.28
N PRO A 305 -13.32 4.85 -9.47
CA PRO A 305 -14.77 4.73 -9.56
C PRO A 305 -15.32 4.94 -10.98
N GLU A 306 -14.82 5.94 -11.71
CA GLU A 306 -15.25 6.20 -13.08
C GLU A 306 -14.74 5.15 -14.08
N LEU A 307 -13.49 4.69 -13.92
CA LEU A 307 -12.91 3.67 -14.79
C LEU A 307 -13.63 2.32 -14.69
N VAL A 308 -14.01 1.89 -13.47
CA VAL A 308 -14.63 0.57 -13.27
C VAL A 308 -16.15 0.60 -13.45
N LYS A 309 -16.76 1.77 -13.54
CA LYS A 309 -18.22 1.98 -13.55
C LYS A 309 -18.98 1.11 -14.54
N SER A 310 -18.39 0.88 -15.70
CA SER A 310 -18.99 0.11 -16.79
C SER A 310 -19.15 -1.40 -16.48
N VAL A 311 -18.44 -1.90 -15.46
CA VAL A 311 -18.48 -3.29 -14.97
C VAL A 311 -18.99 -3.38 -13.52
N ALA A 312 -18.52 -2.49 -12.66
CA ALA A 312 -18.80 -2.47 -11.22
C ALA A 312 -20.10 -1.74 -10.84
N GLY A 313 -20.66 -0.92 -11.73
CA GLY A 313 -21.78 -0.03 -11.41
C GLY A 313 -21.33 1.25 -10.70
N ASP A 314 -22.29 1.98 -10.12
CA ASP A 314 -21.99 3.21 -9.39
C ASP A 314 -21.37 2.90 -8.01
N VAL A 315 -20.07 3.14 -7.89
CA VAL A 315 -19.29 2.87 -6.67
C VAL A 315 -19.51 3.94 -5.61
N GLU A 316 -19.79 5.18 -5.98
CA GLU A 316 -19.85 6.29 -5.02
C GLU A 316 -21.08 6.18 -4.11
N SER A 317 -22.24 5.79 -4.66
CA SER A 317 -23.46 5.59 -3.86
C SER A 317 -23.34 4.43 -2.87
N GLU A 318 -22.69 3.33 -3.27
CA GLU A 318 -22.40 2.20 -2.38
C GLU A 318 -21.31 2.54 -1.34
N TRP A 319 -20.29 3.33 -1.73
CA TRP A 319 -19.27 3.84 -0.81
C TRP A 319 -19.89 4.71 0.29
N GLN A 320 -20.86 5.57 -0.04
CA GLN A 320 -21.58 6.35 0.96
C GLN A 320 -22.37 5.47 1.93
N ARG A 321 -22.93 4.34 1.48
CA ARG A 321 -23.60 3.36 2.37
C ARG A 321 -22.62 2.66 3.30
N TYR A 322 -21.46 2.26 2.77
CA TYR A 322 -20.36 1.71 3.57
C TYR A 322 -19.91 2.71 4.66
N LEU A 323 -19.74 3.98 4.31
CA LEU A 323 -19.37 5.04 5.27
C LEU A 323 -20.39 5.26 6.38
N LEU A 324 -21.68 5.06 6.07
CA LEU A 324 -22.78 5.19 7.01
C LEU A 324 -23.00 3.92 7.86
N GLY A 325 -22.21 2.86 7.65
CA GLY A 325 -22.35 1.59 8.38
C GLY A 325 -23.67 0.87 8.06
N LEU A 326 -24.24 1.12 6.88
CA LEU A 326 -25.53 0.57 6.46
C LEU A 326 -25.41 -0.77 5.72
N GLU A 327 -24.19 -1.29 5.56
CA GLU A 327 -23.98 -2.66 5.10
C GLU A 327 -23.93 -3.60 6.31
N GLY A 328 -25.03 -4.31 6.57
CA GLY A 328 -25.10 -5.34 7.61
C GLY A 328 -26.49 -5.64 8.14
N ASP A 329 -27.40 -6.16 7.30
CA ASP A 329 -28.46 -7.08 7.77
C ASP A 329 -29.09 -7.97 6.68
N GLU A 330 -28.41 -8.19 5.54
CA GLU A 330 -28.87 -9.18 4.55
C GLU A 330 -27.68 -9.95 3.97
N ARG A 331 -27.23 -10.99 4.70
CA ARG A 331 -26.95 -12.33 4.18
C ARG A 331 -26.46 -13.27 5.26
#